data_AF-A0A661HUE1-F1
#
_entry.id   AF-A0A661HUE1-F1
#
_cell.length_a   1.000
_cell.length_b   1.000
_cell.length_c   1.000
_cell.angle_alpha   90.00
_cell.angle_beta   90.00
_cell.angle_gamma   90.00
#
_symmetry.space_group_name_H-M   'P 1'
#
loop_
_entity.id
_entity.type
_entity.pdbx_description
1 polymer ?
#
loop_
_entity_poly.entity_id
_entity_poly.type
_entity_poly.pdbx_seq_one_letter_code
_entity_poly.pdbx_strand_id
1 'polypeptide(L)'
;MVAIVAANPSQTGVVTYGSVLQRRQWMLDGLLQKASNSWWSGLKGSSKESIVFVSTDASKGAGHEVVFQFGGNASGAGKVDKERLRGNEEQKKQFSDKIRVRRIRHGLDNGDEFDAVDIGNQALSTHADSRNLLADWYIRQNDQWLFDCAQGMANNESLTHIVRPNKRAPIGDLTTTDTFGYEFLVKLEKIIKSSKGYTIGGKRTRLEPFTFAGGMRKWLLVLDSKQAEDLALDTTFQSIIAQGDVRGNDNRLIKGVLGTFRSFVIVEADDFMGVTASRTISKSDVEVSGLRQINEDGIFSGEPGFETAGKKVASRAIILGAGALQSAFGRQPDYKFQSSDDYEITSGSAIELWTNCQATVLKAENGEYNEAKVSGFQYGIVAVDTYNSTNP
;
A
#
# COMPACT_ATOMS: atom_id res chain seq x y z
N MET A 1 28.52 -30.37 -53.77
CA MET A 1 27.57 -29.32 -53.39
C MET A 1 26.84 -29.82 -52.15
N VAL A 2 27.34 -29.44 -50.96
CA VAL A 2 26.87 -29.98 -49.67
C VAL A 2 25.64 -29.18 -49.26
N ALA A 3 24.47 -29.82 -49.32
CA ALA A 3 23.22 -29.21 -48.86
C ALA A 3 23.21 -29.22 -47.33
N ILE A 4 23.34 -28.03 -46.74
CA ILE A 4 23.06 -27.77 -45.33
C ILE A 4 21.55 -27.92 -45.15
N VAL A 5 21.12 -29.00 -44.52
CA VAL A 5 19.74 -29.17 -44.08
C VAL A 5 19.55 -28.23 -42.88
N ALA A 6 18.86 -27.11 -43.11
CA ALA A 6 18.38 -26.26 -42.05
C ALA A 6 17.33 -27.02 -41.23
N ALA A 7 17.63 -27.30 -39.97
CA ALA A 7 16.65 -27.81 -39.02
C ALA A 7 15.58 -26.72 -38.78
N ASN A 8 14.36 -26.99 -39.22
CA ASN A 8 13.18 -26.21 -38.82
C ASN A 8 12.99 -26.34 -37.30
N PRO A 9 12.97 -25.24 -36.51
CA PRO A 9 12.48 -25.32 -35.14
C PRO A 9 10.98 -25.65 -35.18
N SER A 10 10.57 -26.73 -34.52
CA SER A 10 9.18 -27.18 -34.49
C SER A 10 8.26 -26.10 -33.94
N GLN A 11 7.34 -25.62 -34.79
CA GLN A 11 6.22 -24.74 -34.45
C GLN A 11 5.11 -25.52 -33.73
N THR A 12 5.30 -25.89 -32.48
CA THR A 12 4.19 -26.27 -31.61
C THR A 12 4.39 -25.64 -30.25
N GLY A 13 3.60 -24.60 -29.95
CA GLY A 13 3.47 -23.99 -28.61
C GLY A 13 2.78 -24.92 -27.61
N VAL A 14 3.17 -26.19 -27.57
CA VAL A 14 2.67 -27.18 -26.61
C VAL A 14 3.70 -27.30 -25.50
N VAL A 15 3.34 -26.73 -24.36
CA VAL A 15 4.17 -26.73 -23.16
C VAL A 15 4.07 -28.11 -22.48
N THR A 16 5.21 -28.75 -22.23
CA THR A 16 5.33 -30.11 -21.66
C THR A 16 4.80 -30.20 -20.22
N TYR A 17 4.24 -31.37 -19.87
CA TYR A 17 3.78 -31.70 -18.51
C TYR A 17 4.97 -31.59 -17.53
N GLY A 18 4.87 -30.69 -16.54
CA GLY A 18 5.96 -30.33 -15.62
C GLY A 18 6.66 -28.99 -15.91
N SER A 19 6.22 -28.26 -16.94
CA SER A 19 6.79 -26.96 -17.29
C SER A 19 6.60 -25.91 -16.20
N VAL A 20 7.70 -25.20 -15.91
CA VAL A 20 7.72 -24.03 -15.03
C VAL A 20 6.74 -22.95 -15.51
N LEU A 21 6.56 -22.80 -16.82
CA LEU A 21 5.65 -21.79 -17.38
C LEU A 21 4.18 -22.10 -17.06
N GLN A 22 3.78 -23.38 -17.14
CA GLN A 22 2.42 -23.80 -16.79
C GLN A 22 2.14 -23.59 -15.29
N ARG A 23 3.08 -23.93 -14.39
CA ARG A 23 2.89 -23.70 -12.96
C ARG A 23 2.76 -22.22 -12.60
N ARG A 24 3.58 -21.37 -13.22
CA ARG A 24 3.50 -19.91 -13.04
C ARG A 24 2.20 -19.34 -13.58
N GLN A 25 1.77 -19.77 -14.77
CA GLN A 25 0.49 -19.36 -15.33
C GLN A 25 -0.67 -19.79 -14.43
N TRP A 26 -0.62 -21.03 -13.94
CA TRP A 26 -1.65 -21.57 -13.04
C TRP A 26 -1.74 -20.75 -11.75
N MET A 27 -0.62 -20.37 -11.12
CA MET A 27 -0.68 -19.45 -9.98
C MET A 27 -1.18 -18.08 -10.33
N LEU A 28 -0.72 -17.52 -11.45
CA LEU A 28 -1.13 -16.20 -11.91
C LEU A 28 -2.65 -16.13 -12.08
N ASP A 29 -3.26 -17.16 -12.67
CA ASP A 29 -4.71 -17.24 -12.83
C ASP A 29 -5.43 -17.23 -11.46
N GLY A 30 -4.83 -17.83 -10.42
CA GLY A 30 -5.43 -17.87 -9.07
C GLY A 30 -5.35 -16.52 -8.38
N LEU A 31 -4.20 -15.87 -8.52
CA LEU A 31 -3.99 -14.52 -8.05
C LEU A 31 -4.90 -13.52 -8.75
N LEU A 32 -5.11 -13.66 -10.06
CA LEU A 32 -6.02 -12.80 -10.82
C LEU A 32 -7.48 -12.96 -10.36
N GLN A 33 -7.92 -14.18 -10.06
CA GLN A 33 -9.26 -14.43 -9.52
C GLN A 33 -9.47 -13.78 -8.14
N LYS A 34 -8.42 -13.73 -7.30
CA LYS A 34 -8.48 -13.13 -5.97
C LYS A 34 -8.10 -11.66 -5.94
N ALA A 35 -7.55 -11.11 -7.02
CA ALA A 35 -7.09 -9.72 -7.08
C ALA A 35 -8.20 -8.70 -6.84
N SER A 36 -9.45 -9.01 -7.19
CA SER A 36 -10.61 -8.14 -6.94
C SER A 36 -10.92 -7.98 -5.45
N ASN A 37 -10.52 -8.92 -4.61
CA ASN A 37 -10.75 -8.87 -3.17
C ASN A 37 -9.76 -7.93 -2.46
N SER A 38 -8.73 -7.46 -3.16
CA SER A 38 -7.75 -6.53 -2.60
C SER A 38 -8.39 -5.17 -2.31
N TRP A 39 -8.15 -4.63 -1.11
CA TRP A 39 -8.57 -3.27 -0.75
C TRP A 39 -7.95 -2.23 -1.68
N TRP A 40 -6.70 -2.46 -2.09
CA TRP A 40 -5.94 -1.59 -2.98
C TRP A 40 -6.27 -1.80 -4.47
N SER A 41 -7.26 -2.63 -4.79
CA SER A 41 -7.72 -2.85 -6.16
C SER A 41 -8.20 -1.52 -6.79
N GLY A 42 -7.79 -1.26 -8.03
CA GLY A 42 -8.08 0.01 -8.73
C GLY A 42 -7.20 1.21 -8.32
N LEU A 43 -6.43 1.11 -7.23
CA LEU A 43 -5.43 2.13 -6.82
C LEU A 43 -4.00 1.81 -7.29
N LYS A 44 -3.79 0.55 -7.73
CA LYS A 44 -2.54 0.05 -8.34
C LYS A 44 -2.51 0.37 -9.83
N GLY A 45 -1.36 0.83 -10.32
CA GLY A 45 -1.16 1.13 -11.74
C GLY A 45 0.31 1.13 -12.14
N SER A 46 0.58 1.03 -13.44
CA SER A 46 1.94 1.01 -14.00
C SER A 46 2.50 2.40 -14.33
N SER A 47 1.86 3.46 -13.85
CA SER A 47 2.28 4.85 -14.05
C SER A 47 2.49 5.54 -12.71
N LYS A 48 3.23 6.65 -12.72
CA LYS A 48 3.41 7.49 -11.54
C LYS A 48 2.12 8.19 -11.05
N GLU A 49 1.05 8.12 -11.85
CA GLU A 49 -0.23 8.79 -11.56
C GLU A 49 -1.14 7.96 -10.66
N SER A 50 -0.90 6.65 -10.54
CA SER A 50 -1.59 5.79 -9.58
C SER A 50 -1.03 5.99 -8.18
N ILE A 51 -1.81 5.67 -7.15
CA ILE A 51 -1.36 5.79 -5.75
C ILE A 51 -0.23 4.79 -5.48
N VAL A 52 -0.40 3.56 -5.95
CA VAL A 52 0.63 2.52 -5.93
C VAL A 52 1.22 2.40 -7.33
N PHE A 53 2.49 2.79 -7.50
CA PHE A 53 3.22 2.61 -8.74
C PHE A 53 3.82 1.21 -8.78
N VAL A 54 3.26 0.36 -9.64
CA VAL A 54 3.67 -1.02 -9.84
C VAL A 54 4.61 -1.13 -11.02
N SER A 55 5.78 -1.72 -10.81
CA SER A 55 6.68 -2.13 -11.89
C SER A 55 6.80 -3.64 -11.94
N THR A 56 6.63 -4.21 -13.13
CA THR A 56 6.80 -5.63 -13.41
C THR A 56 7.98 -5.81 -14.35
N ASP A 57 9.11 -6.28 -13.84
CA ASP A 57 10.26 -6.66 -14.66
C ASP A 57 10.54 -8.14 -14.44
N ALA A 58 9.86 -8.98 -15.22
CA ALA A 58 9.87 -10.44 -15.10
C ALA A 58 11.25 -11.11 -15.29
N SER A 59 12.28 -10.35 -15.70
CA SER A 59 13.64 -10.84 -15.91
C SER A 59 14.49 -10.86 -14.63
N LYS A 60 14.03 -10.25 -13.52
CA LYS A 60 14.87 -9.90 -12.36
C LYS A 60 14.62 -10.80 -11.15
N GLY A 61 15.62 -11.58 -10.74
CA GLY A 61 15.53 -12.45 -9.53
C GLY A 61 15.51 -11.70 -8.19
N ALA A 62 15.65 -12.45 -7.10
CA ALA A 62 15.82 -11.87 -5.76
C ALA A 62 17.11 -11.03 -5.68
N GLY A 63 17.03 -9.89 -5.01
CA GLY A 63 18.16 -8.99 -4.79
C GLY A 63 18.41 -7.95 -5.89
N HIS A 64 17.67 -7.99 -7.00
CA HIS A 64 17.71 -6.96 -8.01
C HIS A 64 17.02 -5.67 -7.55
N GLU A 65 17.56 -4.54 -7.98
CA GLU A 65 16.97 -3.22 -7.78
C GLU A 65 16.11 -2.84 -8.99
N VAL A 66 14.86 -2.46 -8.73
CA VAL A 66 13.99 -1.83 -9.70
C VAL A 66 14.04 -0.32 -9.44
N VAL A 67 14.40 0.45 -10.47
CA VAL A 67 14.54 1.90 -10.37
C VAL A 67 13.27 2.56 -10.90
N PHE A 68 12.60 3.33 -10.04
CA PHE A 68 11.50 4.19 -10.43
C PHE A 68 12.02 5.59 -10.73
N GLN A 69 11.64 6.15 -11.87
CA GLN A 69 12.09 7.48 -12.30
C GLN A 69 10.93 8.47 -12.28
N PHE A 70 11.21 9.67 -11.76
CA PHE A 70 10.27 10.76 -11.65
C PHE A 70 10.87 12.03 -12.27
N GLY A 71 10.13 12.64 -13.19
CA GLY A 71 10.52 13.92 -13.79
C GLY A 71 10.13 15.09 -12.89
N GLY A 72 11.04 16.06 -12.72
CA GLY A 72 10.74 17.33 -12.07
C GLY A 72 10.15 18.37 -13.03
N ASN A 73 9.52 19.40 -12.46
CA ASN A 73 9.03 20.58 -13.16
C ASN A 73 10.15 21.59 -13.41
N ALA A 74 10.04 22.35 -14.50
CA ALA A 74 10.86 23.54 -14.71
C ALA A 74 10.40 24.66 -13.76
N SER A 75 11.35 25.35 -13.13
CA SER A 75 11.12 26.34 -12.07
C SER A 75 11.99 27.60 -12.21
N GLY A 76 12.88 27.64 -13.19
CA GLY A 76 13.82 28.72 -13.42
C GLY A 76 13.14 29.99 -13.90
N ALA A 77 13.75 31.13 -13.60
CA ALA A 77 13.30 32.42 -14.12
C ALA A 77 13.58 32.51 -15.63
N GLY A 78 12.63 33.09 -16.36
CA GLY A 78 12.82 33.44 -17.76
C GLY A 78 13.90 34.50 -17.95
N LYS A 79 14.38 34.61 -19.19
CA LYS A 79 15.31 35.67 -19.61
C LYS A 79 14.55 36.70 -20.42
N VAL A 80 14.81 37.99 -20.18
CA VAL A 80 14.07 39.10 -20.81
C VAL A 80 14.94 39.77 -21.89
N ASP A 81 14.32 40.16 -23.00
CA ASP A 81 14.93 40.88 -24.12
C ASP A 81 16.20 40.22 -24.70
N LYS A 82 17.36 40.88 -24.56
CA LYS A 82 18.64 40.50 -25.16
C LYS A 82 19.50 39.61 -24.25
N GLU A 83 18.93 39.13 -23.14
CA GLU A 83 19.61 38.21 -22.25
C GLU A 83 19.93 36.89 -22.96
N ARG A 84 21.19 36.44 -22.86
CA ARG A 84 21.65 35.22 -23.54
C ARG A 84 21.03 33.97 -22.89
N LEU A 85 20.20 33.26 -23.66
CA LEU A 85 19.54 32.02 -23.24
C LEU A 85 20.49 30.81 -23.25
N ARG A 86 21.23 30.62 -24.35
CA ARG A 86 22.11 29.45 -24.54
C ARG A 86 23.30 29.47 -23.58
N GLY A 87 23.35 28.49 -22.68
CA GLY A 87 24.33 28.36 -21.60
C GLY A 87 23.80 28.75 -20.21
N ASN A 88 22.61 29.36 -20.13
CA ASN A 88 21.90 29.70 -18.90
C ASN A 88 20.55 28.95 -18.80
N GLU A 89 20.43 27.84 -19.50
CA GLU A 89 19.23 27.00 -19.53
C GLU A 89 19.08 26.27 -18.20
N GLU A 90 17.84 26.12 -17.72
CA GLU A 90 17.59 25.32 -16.52
C GLU A 90 17.83 23.84 -16.82
N GLN A 91 18.63 23.18 -15.97
CA GLN A 91 18.82 21.74 -16.05
C GLN A 91 17.51 21.02 -15.70
N LYS A 92 17.13 20.02 -16.51
CA LYS A 92 15.98 19.16 -16.20
C LYS A 92 16.25 18.41 -14.89
N LYS A 93 15.39 18.65 -13.90
CA LYS A 93 15.44 17.96 -12.62
C LYS A 93 14.90 16.55 -12.78
N GLN A 94 15.66 15.57 -12.32
CA GLN A 94 15.30 14.16 -12.31
C GLN A 94 15.43 13.62 -10.90
N PHE A 95 14.45 12.82 -10.52
CA PHE A 95 14.40 12.14 -9.24
C PHE A 95 14.28 10.64 -9.48
N SER A 96 14.86 9.85 -8.58
CA SER A 96 14.74 8.40 -8.63
C SER A 96 14.49 7.83 -7.24
N ASP A 97 13.91 6.64 -7.23
CA ASP A 97 13.86 5.79 -6.04
C ASP A 97 14.11 4.34 -6.48
N LYS A 98 14.61 3.53 -5.56
CA LYS A 98 15.01 2.15 -5.85
C LYS A 98 14.41 1.22 -4.83
N ILE A 99 13.79 0.16 -5.32
CA ILE A 99 13.30 -0.93 -4.48
C ILE A 99 14.07 -2.21 -4.78
N ARG A 100 14.48 -2.91 -3.71
CA ARG A 100 15.14 -4.22 -3.84
C ARG A 100 14.11 -5.33 -3.72
N VAL A 101 14.02 -6.20 -4.73
CA VAL A 101 13.09 -7.33 -4.74
C VAL A 101 13.54 -8.40 -3.74
N ARG A 102 12.62 -8.93 -2.93
CA ARG A 102 12.87 -9.99 -1.95
C ARG A 102 12.17 -11.28 -2.35
N ARG A 103 12.69 -12.41 -1.87
CA ARG A 103 12.08 -13.73 -2.04
C ARG A 103 11.19 -14.04 -0.84
N ILE A 104 9.91 -14.28 -1.07
CA ILE A 104 8.92 -14.61 -0.05
C ILE A 104 8.35 -16.00 -0.37
N ARG A 105 8.19 -16.83 0.65
CA ARG A 105 7.69 -18.21 0.53
C ARG A 105 6.71 -18.50 1.65
N HIS A 106 5.61 -19.17 1.31
CA HIS A 106 4.64 -19.69 2.27
C HIS A 106 4.12 -21.03 1.77
N GLY A 107 3.90 -21.97 2.68
CA GLY A 107 3.47 -23.32 2.39
C GLY A 107 2.29 -23.73 3.25
N LEU A 108 1.43 -24.56 2.68
CA LEU A 108 0.32 -25.25 3.32
C LEU A 108 0.59 -26.75 3.26
N ASP A 109 0.24 -27.45 4.33
CA ASP A 109 0.19 -28.91 4.36
C ASP A 109 -1.19 -29.35 3.87
N ASN A 110 -1.22 -30.23 2.89
CA ASN A 110 -2.47 -30.74 2.32
C ASN A 110 -2.94 -32.02 3.05
N GLY A 111 -2.11 -32.59 3.94
CA GLY A 111 -2.43 -33.81 4.68
C GLY A 111 -2.53 -35.06 3.79
N ASP A 112 -3.16 -36.11 4.34
CA ASP A 112 -3.50 -37.36 3.65
C ASP A 112 -4.95 -37.30 3.12
N GLU A 113 -5.20 -37.95 1.99
CA GLU A 113 -6.53 -38.11 1.40
C GLU A 113 -7.47 -38.90 2.32
N PHE A 114 -6.97 -39.86 3.10
CA PHE A 114 -7.79 -40.62 4.05
C PHE A 114 -8.26 -39.78 5.24
N ASP A 115 -7.40 -38.94 5.80
CA ASP A 115 -7.77 -38.01 6.88
C ASP A 115 -8.81 -36.98 6.38
N ALA A 116 -8.69 -36.54 5.13
CA ALA A 116 -9.67 -35.64 4.50
C ALA A 116 -11.06 -36.29 4.32
N VAL A 117 -11.12 -37.62 4.12
CA VAL A 117 -12.36 -38.40 4.07
C VAL A 117 -12.99 -38.51 5.47
N ASP A 118 -12.20 -38.74 6.51
CA ASP A 118 -12.68 -38.85 7.89
C ASP A 118 -13.18 -37.50 8.44
N ILE A 119 -12.59 -36.39 8.00
CA ILE A 119 -13.07 -35.02 8.28
C ILE A 119 -14.32 -34.68 7.43
N GLY A 120 -14.63 -35.48 6.40
CA GLY A 120 -15.79 -35.31 5.53
C GLY A 120 -15.61 -34.23 4.45
N ASN A 121 -14.37 -33.81 4.15
CA ASN A 121 -14.07 -32.82 3.12
C ASN A 121 -12.84 -33.21 2.28
N GLN A 122 -13.09 -34.01 1.24
CA GLN A 122 -12.08 -34.47 0.28
C GLN A 122 -11.43 -33.34 -0.53
N ALA A 123 -12.02 -32.13 -0.56
CA ALA A 123 -11.44 -31.01 -1.28
C ALA A 123 -10.20 -30.43 -0.56
N LEU A 124 -10.05 -30.70 0.73
CA LEU A 124 -8.97 -30.16 1.58
C LEU A 124 -7.58 -30.68 1.16
N SER A 125 -7.49 -31.93 0.70
CA SER A 125 -6.25 -32.52 0.21
C SER A 125 -5.90 -32.10 -1.22
N THR A 126 -6.75 -31.29 -1.88
CA THR A 126 -6.54 -30.92 -3.29
C THR A 126 -5.65 -29.69 -3.47
N HIS A 127 -4.79 -29.74 -4.48
CA HIS A 127 -3.95 -28.60 -4.87
C HIS A 127 -4.75 -27.39 -5.39
N ALA A 128 -5.97 -27.61 -5.89
CA ALA A 128 -6.83 -26.53 -6.35
C ALA A 128 -7.32 -25.67 -5.18
N ASP A 129 -7.71 -26.29 -4.06
CA ASP A 129 -8.08 -25.57 -2.84
C ASP A 129 -6.86 -24.86 -2.24
N SER A 130 -5.73 -25.57 -2.15
CA SER A 130 -4.46 -24.99 -1.71
C SER A 130 -4.05 -23.76 -2.52
N ARG A 131 -4.21 -23.77 -3.85
CA ARG A 131 -3.96 -22.61 -4.71
C ARG A 131 -4.87 -21.44 -4.35
N ASN A 132 -6.16 -21.69 -4.12
CA ASN A 132 -7.12 -20.64 -3.76
C ASN A 132 -6.78 -20.01 -2.41
N LEU A 133 -6.41 -20.81 -1.42
CA LEU A 133 -5.99 -20.36 -0.10
C LEU A 133 -4.66 -19.59 -0.14
N LEU A 134 -3.66 -20.09 -0.87
CA LEU A 134 -2.39 -19.40 -1.06
C LEU A 134 -2.54 -18.08 -1.81
N ALA A 135 -3.46 -18.02 -2.78
CA ALA A 135 -3.77 -16.78 -3.49
C ALA A 135 -4.47 -15.76 -2.58
N ASP A 136 -5.44 -16.21 -1.77
CA ASP A 136 -6.12 -15.36 -0.79
C ASP A 136 -5.15 -14.83 0.28
N TRP A 137 -4.32 -15.72 0.83
CA TRP A 137 -3.24 -15.37 1.75
C TRP A 137 -2.34 -14.27 1.16
N TYR A 138 -1.90 -14.45 -0.09
CA TYR A 138 -1.04 -13.48 -0.74
C TYR A 138 -1.71 -12.10 -0.88
N ILE A 139 -2.98 -12.05 -1.30
CA ILE A 139 -3.69 -10.78 -1.50
C ILE A 139 -3.82 -10.03 -0.18
N ARG A 140 -4.28 -10.72 0.88
CA ARG A 140 -4.41 -10.14 2.22
C ARG A 140 -3.08 -9.65 2.77
N GLN A 141 -2.05 -10.46 2.59
CA GLN A 141 -0.70 -10.13 3.02
C GLN A 141 -0.12 -8.94 2.24
N ASN A 142 -0.35 -8.87 0.93
CA ASN A 142 0.08 -7.76 0.08
C ASN A 142 -0.59 -6.44 0.47
N ASP A 143 -1.87 -6.49 0.80
CA ASP A 143 -2.62 -5.33 1.26
C ASP A 143 -2.09 -4.82 2.60
N GLN A 144 -1.81 -5.73 3.53
CA GLN A 144 -1.20 -5.35 4.80
C GLN A 144 0.19 -4.73 4.61
N TRP A 145 1.03 -5.25 3.71
CA TRP A 145 2.34 -4.65 3.47
C TRP A 145 2.24 -3.21 2.96
N LEU A 146 1.25 -2.92 2.12
CA LEU A 146 1.00 -1.57 1.62
C LEU A 146 0.50 -0.64 2.72
N PHE A 147 -0.38 -1.11 3.61
CA PHE A 147 -0.79 -0.36 4.80
C PHE A 147 0.41 -0.08 5.73
N ASP A 148 1.21 -1.10 6.03
CA ASP A 148 2.39 -0.96 6.91
C ASP A 148 3.44 -0.01 6.30
N CYS A 149 3.64 -0.04 4.98
CA CYS A 149 4.49 0.93 4.29
C CYS A 149 3.90 2.35 4.37
N ALA A 150 2.59 2.49 4.18
CA ALA A 150 1.91 3.79 4.25
C ALA A 150 1.91 4.41 5.66
N GLN A 151 1.86 3.59 6.70
CA GLN A 151 1.89 4.04 8.10
C GLN A 151 3.30 4.21 8.66
N GLY A 152 4.35 3.88 7.88
CA GLY A 152 5.75 3.97 8.28
C GLY A 152 6.18 2.91 9.30
N MET A 153 5.52 1.76 9.30
CA MET A 153 5.89 0.61 10.12
C MET A 153 6.91 -0.27 9.38
N ALA A 154 6.65 -0.54 8.09
CA ALA A 154 7.47 -1.46 7.31
C ALA A 154 8.94 -1.02 7.25
N ASN A 155 9.85 -1.97 7.43
CA ASN A 155 11.30 -1.79 7.45
C ASN A 155 11.82 -0.69 8.41
N ASN A 156 11.06 -0.33 9.46
CA ASN A 156 11.40 0.77 10.39
C ASN A 156 11.51 2.15 9.72
N GLU A 157 10.79 2.39 8.62
CA GLU A 157 10.79 3.66 7.91
C GLU A 157 9.88 4.68 8.60
N SER A 158 10.46 5.55 9.43
CA SER A 158 9.69 6.60 10.10
C SER A 158 9.04 7.57 9.11
N LEU A 159 7.78 7.93 9.37
CA LEU A 159 7.07 8.89 8.53
C LEU A 159 7.69 10.28 8.60
N THR A 160 7.78 10.93 7.44
CA THR A 160 8.42 12.26 7.35
C THR A 160 7.49 13.42 7.67
N HIS A 161 6.17 13.22 7.52
CA HIS A 161 5.16 14.25 7.73
C HIS A 161 3.95 13.70 8.45
N ILE A 162 3.62 14.31 9.59
CA ILE A 162 2.48 13.93 10.43
C ILE A 162 1.71 15.20 10.80
N VAL A 163 0.39 15.12 10.74
CA VAL A 163 -0.54 16.14 11.25
C VAL A 163 -1.24 15.59 12.48
N ARG A 164 -1.29 16.40 13.54
CA ARG A 164 -2.06 16.10 14.75
C ARG A 164 -2.93 17.29 15.11
N PRO A 165 -4.12 17.08 15.71
CA PRO A 165 -4.89 18.17 16.30
C PRO A 165 -4.03 19.01 17.23
N ASN A 166 -4.26 20.32 17.25
CA ASN A 166 -3.55 21.27 18.12
C ASN A 166 -2.01 21.22 18.08
N LYS A 167 -1.42 20.63 17.03
CA LYS A 167 0.04 20.47 16.86
C LYS A 167 0.74 19.75 18.03
N ARG A 168 0.09 18.75 18.63
CA ARG A 168 0.68 17.90 19.69
C ARG A 168 1.94 17.18 19.20
N ALA A 169 3.10 17.47 19.79
CA ALA A 169 4.40 17.01 19.29
C ALA A 169 4.66 15.50 19.51
N PRO A 170 4.43 14.91 20.69
CA PRO A 170 4.36 13.47 20.89
C PRO A 170 2.90 12.96 20.93
N ILE A 171 2.73 11.65 20.73
CA ILE A 171 1.43 10.96 20.94
C ILE A 171 1.00 11.06 22.42
N GLY A 172 1.96 11.01 23.35
CA GLY A 172 1.72 11.18 24.78
C GLY A 172 1.07 12.51 25.19
N ASP A 173 0.99 13.51 24.30
CA ASP A 173 0.33 14.79 24.57
C ASP A 173 -1.12 14.84 24.06
N LEU A 174 -1.58 13.84 23.31
CA LEU A 174 -2.95 13.79 22.81
C LEU A 174 -3.95 13.74 23.98
N THR A 175 -5.08 14.43 23.83
CA THR A 175 -6.16 14.43 24.82
C THR A 175 -7.45 13.91 24.20
N THR A 176 -8.45 13.59 25.04
CA THR A 176 -9.78 13.13 24.58
C THR A 176 -10.51 14.10 23.66
N THR A 177 -10.07 15.36 23.60
CA THR A 177 -10.58 16.40 22.70
C THR A 177 -9.89 16.42 21.33
N ASP A 178 -8.77 15.72 21.16
CA ASP A 178 -7.99 15.68 19.92
C ASP A 178 -8.56 14.60 18.97
N THR A 179 -9.85 14.74 18.61
CA THR A 179 -10.65 13.80 17.80
C THR A 179 -10.68 14.16 16.32
N PHE A 180 -11.13 13.23 15.47
CA PHE A 180 -11.28 13.44 14.03
C PHE A 180 -12.63 14.08 13.65
N GLY A 181 -12.83 15.35 14.02
CA GLY A 181 -14.05 16.10 13.73
C GLY A 181 -14.05 16.89 12.40
N TYR A 182 -15.20 17.47 12.05
CA TYR A 182 -15.39 18.23 10.80
C TYR A 182 -14.45 19.43 10.67
N GLU A 183 -14.27 20.19 11.77
CA GLU A 183 -13.38 21.35 11.78
C GLU A 183 -11.93 20.94 11.48
N PHE A 184 -11.49 19.82 12.06
CA PHE A 184 -10.15 19.29 11.84
C PHE A 184 -9.96 18.85 10.39
N LEU A 185 -10.96 18.18 9.79
CA LEU A 185 -10.95 17.79 8.37
C LEU A 185 -10.80 19.01 7.43
N VAL A 186 -11.47 20.13 7.72
CA VAL A 186 -11.33 21.38 6.95
C VAL A 186 -9.94 21.99 7.10
N LYS A 187 -9.38 22.00 8.32
CA LYS A 187 -8.00 22.48 8.57
C LYS A 187 -6.97 21.59 7.89
N LEU A 188 -7.19 20.28 7.88
CA LEU A 188 -6.36 19.28 7.23
C LEU A 188 -6.27 19.54 5.72
N GLU A 189 -7.40 19.82 5.05
CA GLU A 189 -7.42 20.18 3.63
C GLU A 189 -6.53 21.41 3.33
N LYS A 190 -6.58 22.43 4.20
CA LYS A 190 -5.73 23.63 4.07
C LYS A 190 -4.25 23.29 4.22
N ILE A 191 -3.88 22.42 5.17
CA ILE A 191 -2.50 21.96 5.38
C ILE A 191 -2.00 21.24 4.13
N ILE A 192 -2.79 20.32 3.57
CA ILE A 192 -2.39 19.53 2.39
C ILE A 192 -2.29 20.40 1.12
N LYS A 193 -3.21 21.36 0.92
CA LYS A 193 -3.14 22.30 -0.21
C LYS A 193 -1.96 23.26 -0.14
N SER A 194 -1.62 23.73 1.07
CA SER A 194 -0.56 24.72 1.28
C SER A 194 0.81 24.13 1.57
N SER A 195 0.87 22.85 1.94
CA SER A 195 2.06 22.13 2.42
C SER A 195 2.78 22.83 3.57
N LYS A 196 2.00 23.45 4.45
CA LYS A 196 2.46 24.16 5.64
C LYS A 196 1.61 23.76 6.83
N GLY A 197 2.22 23.76 8.02
CA GLY A 197 1.51 23.51 9.28
C GLY A 197 1.46 22.06 9.73
N TYR A 198 2.35 21.21 9.20
CA TYR A 198 2.58 19.87 9.75
C TYR A 198 3.05 19.95 11.20
N THR A 199 2.71 18.94 11.99
CA THR A 199 3.16 18.79 13.37
C THR A 199 4.58 18.25 13.41
N ILE A 200 4.84 17.23 12.59
CA ILE A 200 6.17 16.67 12.31
C ILE A 200 6.44 16.88 10.83
N GLY A 201 7.65 17.30 10.48
CA GLY A 201 8.05 17.59 9.11
C GLY A 201 8.04 19.09 8.77
N GLY A 202 8.82 19.44 7.74
CA GLY A 202 9.01 20.81 7.30
C GLY A 202 8.06 21.25 6.19
N LYS A 203 8.41 22.34 5.51
CA LYS A 203 7.77 22.73 4.25
C LYS A 203 8.19 21.73 3.16
N ARG A 204 7.22 21.21 2.42
CA ARG A 204 7.40 20.30 1.28
C ARG A 204 6.64 20.78 0.06
N THR A 205 6.90 20.17 -1.09
CA THR A 205 6.00 20.30 -2.24
C THR A 205 4.63 19.70 -1.93
N ARG A 206 3.60 20.31 -2.50
CA ARG A 206 2.23 19.81 -2.46
C ARG A 206 2.17 18.36 -2.95
N LEU A 207 1.47 17.53 -2.17
CA LEU A 207 1.11 16.18 -2.56
C LEU A 207 0.41 16.21 -3.92
N GLU A 208 0.92 15.48 -4.90
CA GLU A 208 0.27 15.39 -6.19
C GLU A 208 -1.04 14.59 -6.05
N PRO A 209 -2.20 15.16 -6.39
CA PRO A 209 -3.45 14.42 -6.36
C PRO A 209 -3.48 13.39 -7.50
N PHE A 210 -4.09 12.24 -7.22
CA PHE A 210 -4.35 11.20 -8.20
C PHE A 210 -5.64 11.51 -8.98
N THR A 211 -5.75 10.94 -10.18
CA THR A 211 -6.93 11.12 -11.04
C THR A 211 -8.02 10.14 -10.62
N PHE A 212 -9.14 10.66 -10.13
CA PHE A 212 -10.32 9.89 -9.78
C PHE A 212 -11.27 9.76 -10.98
N ALA A 213 -12.22 8.84 -10.90
CA ALA A 213 -13.26 8.65 -11.91
C ALA A 213 -13.93 9.99 -12.28
N GLY A 214 -14.04 10.28 -13.58
CA GLY A 214 -14.53 11.56 -14.10
C GLY A 214 -13.47 12.66 -14.26
N GLY A 215 -12.18 12.34 -14.14
CA GLY A 215 -11.07 13.26 -14.43
C GLY A 215 -10.77 14.28 -13.33
N MET A 216 -11.49 14.21 -12.20
CA MET A 216 -11.23 15.07 -11.05
C MET A 216 -9.99 14.61 -10.29
N ARG A 217 -9.08 15.55 -10.00
CA ARG A 217 -7.88 15.28 -9.21
C ARG A 217 -8.19 15.39 -7.71
N LYS A 218 -8.04 14.30 -6.97
CA LYS A 218 -8.31 14.23 -5.52
C LYS A 218 -7.16 13.55 -4.77
N TRP A 219 -7.16 13.70 -3.45
CA TRP A 219 -6.31 12.92 -2.55
C TRP A 219 -7.13 11.82 -1.89
N LEU A 220 -6.51 10.68 -1.63
CA LEU A 220 -7.16 9.60 -0.90
C LEU A 220 -6.87 9.81 0.58
N LEU A 221 -7.91 9.89 1.39
CA LEU A 221 -7.82 9.90 2.84
C LEU A 221 -8.40 8.58 3.33
N VAL A 222 -7.55 7.76 3.94
CA VAL A 222 -7.95 6.49 4.54
C VAL A 222 -8.04 6.67 6.04
N LEU A 223 -9.22 6.46 6.59
CA LEU A 223 -9.50 6.58 8.01
C LEU A 223 -9.47 5.22 8.69
N ASP A 224 -8.98 5.24 9.93
CA ASP A 224 -9.13 4.16 10.91
C ASP A 224 -10.58 4.11 11.42
N SER A 225 -11.02 2.96 11.94
CA SER A 225 -12.41 2.77 12.41
C SER A 225 -12.85 3.83 13.43
N LYS A 226 -12.00 4.15 14.41
CA LYS A 226 -12.23 5.18 15.43
C LYS A 226 -12.40 6.58 14.85
N GLN A 227 -11.65 6.90 13.78
CA GLN A 227 -11.71 8.21 13.12
C GLN A 227 -12.95 8.34 12.24
N ALA A 228 -13.38 7.23 11.62
CA ALA A 228 -14.66 7.17 10.94
C ALA A 228 -15.82 7.36 11.93
N GLU A 229 -15.76 6.71 13.10
CA GLU A 229 -16.72 6.89 14.20
C GLU A 229 -16.77 8.35 14.68
N ASP A 230 -15.62 8.98 14.95
CA ASP A 230 -15.54 10.40 15.37
C ASP A 230 -16.25 11.31 14.37
N LEU A 231 -16.03 11.09 13.07
CA LEU A 231 -16.65 11.89 12.02
C LEU A 231 -18.16 11.62 11.91
N ALA A 232 -18.58 10.37 12.09
CA ALA A 232 -20.00 9.99 12.07
C ALA A 232 -20.78 10.57 13.26
N LEU A 233 -20.13 10.72 14.41
CA LEU A 233 -20.71 11.32 15.63
C LEU A 233 -20.62 12.85 15.67
N ASP A 234 -19.82 13.47 14.79
CA ASP A 234 -19.69 14.92 14.71
C ASP A 234 -21.02 15.59 14.31
N THR A 235 -21.56 16.42 15.21
CA THR A 235 -22.86 17.07 15.03
C THR A 235 -22.90 18.02 13.83
N THR A 236 -21.77 18.65 13.50
CA THR A 236 -21.68 19.55 12.34
C THR A 236 -21.74 18.72 11.06
N PHE A 237 -20.97 17.63 11.00
CA PHE A 237 -20.98 16.70 9.88
C PHE A 237 -22.37 16.10 9.65
N GLN A 238 -23.01 15.60 10.71
CA GLN A 238 -24.39 15.09 10.66
C GLN A 238 -25.36 16.12 10.11
N SER A 239 -25.28 17.37 10.56
CA SER A 239 -26.18 18.44 10.10
C SER A 239 -26.03 18.74 8.60
N ILE A 240 -24.79 18.75 8.11
CA ILE A 240 -24.46 19.04 6.71
C ILE A 240 -24.94 17.91 5.80
N ILE A 241 -24.68 16.66 6.19
CA ILE A 241 -25.08 15.50 5.37
C ILE A 241 -26.61 15.31 5.40
N ALA A 242 -27.26 15.52 6.55
CA ALA A 242 -28.72 15.45 6.65
C ALA A 242 -29.45 16.47 5.76
N GLN A 243 -28.84 17.65 5.54
CA GLN A 243 -29.42 18.71 4.71
C GLN A 243 -29.01 18.62 3.23
N GLY A 244 -27.78 18.16 2.95
CA GLY A 244 -27.18 18.21 1.61
C GLY A 244 -27.22 16.91 0.82
N ASP A 245 -27.43 15.76 1.46
CA ASP A 245 -27.42 14.45 0.80
C ASP A 245 -28.84 13.92 0.52
N VAL A 246 -28.93 12.87 -0.31
CA VAL A 246 -30.19 12.23 -0.69
C VAL A 246 -30.91 11.74 0.57
N ARG A 247 -32.21 12.02 0.68
CA ARG A 247 -33.05 11.56 1.80
C ARG A 247 -33.42 10.08 1.61
N GLY A 248 -33.40 9.31 2.69
CA GLY A 248 -33.77 7.89 2.70
C GLY A 248 -32.57 6.97 2.88
N ASN A 249 -32.75 5.67 2.59
CA ASN A 249 -31.74 4.62 2.82
C ASN A 249 -30.44 4.82 2.02
N ASP A 250 -30.45 5.72 1.03
CA ASP A 250 -29.27 6.09 0.24
C ASP A 250 -28.41 7.19 0.89
N ASN A 251 -28.85 7.76 2.01
CA ASN A 251 -28.09 8.77 2.73
C ASN A 251 -26.80 8.21 3.30
N ARG A 252 -25.70 8.95 3.18
CA ARG A 252 -24.38 8.56 3.68
C ARG A 252 -24.33 8.29 5.18
N LEU A 253 -25.14 8.99 5.99
CA LEU A 253 -25.22 8.73 7.43
C LEU A 253 -25.75 7.33 7.75
N ILE A 254 -26.54 6.74 6.85
CA ILE A 254 -27.15 5.41 7.03
C ILE A 254 -26.29 4.34 6.37
N LYS A 255 -25.73 4.61 5.18
CA LYS A 255 -24.92 3.65 4.42
C LYS A 255 -23.49 3.45 4.95
N GLY A 256 -23.00 4.34 5.81
CA GLY A 256 -21.62 4.31 6.29
C GLY A 256 -20.58 4.65 5.20
N VAL A 257 -21.01 5.14 4.03
CA VAL A 257 -20.08 5.50 2.95
C VAL A 257 -19.60 6.95 3.15
N LEU A 258 -18.35 7.11 3.59
CA LEU A 258 -17.74 8.42 3.87
C LEU A 258 -17.63 9.32 2.62
N GLY A 259 -17.36 8.71 1.47
CA GLY A 259 -17.45 9.33 0.15
C GLY A 259 -16.51 10.53 -0.07
N THR A 260 -16.83 11.42 -1.00
CA THR A 260 -15.94 12.54 -1.33
C THR A 260 -16.27 13.79 -0.54
N PHE A 261 -15.25 14.44 0.03
CA PHE A 261 -15.33 15.73 0.68
C PHE A 261 -14.33 16.69 0.04
N ARG A 262 -14.83 17.68 -0.70
CA ARG A 262 -14.00 18.66 -1.42
C ARG A 262 -12.88 17.97 -2.23
N SER A 263 -11.61 18.24 -1.89
CA SER A 263 -10.44 17.66 -2.55
C SER A 263 -10.05 16.26 -2.08
N PHE A 264 -10.76 15.68 -1.09
CA PHE A 264 -10.55 14.32 -0.60
C PHE A 264 -11.58 13.33 -1.15
N VAL A 265 -11.12 12.10 -1.39
CA VAL A 265 -11.92 10.88 -1.39
C VAL A 265 -11.65 10.23 -0.04
N ILE A 266 -12.69 10.07 0.78
CA ILE A 266 -12.58 9.50 2.11
C ILE A 266 -13.08 8.07 2.06
N VAL A 267 -12.25 7.15 2.54
CA VAL A 267 -12.53 5.71 2.61
C VAL A 267 -12.13 5.24 4.00
N GLU A 268 -12.93 4.36 4.58
CA GLU A 268 -12.59 3.66 5.81
C GLU A 268 -11.81 2.39 5.45
N ALA A 269 -10.77 2.09 6.22
CA ALA A 269 -10.12 0.79 6.20
C ALA A 269 -10.45 0.07 7.52
N ASP A 270 -10.52 -1.26 7.45
CA ASP A 270 -10.66 -2.08 8.64
C ASP A 270 -9.44 -1.92 9.57
N ASP A 271 -9.61 -2.30 10.83
CA ASP A 271 -8.50 -2.37 11.77
C ASP A 271 -7.70 -3.66 11.54
N PHE A 272 -6.38 -3.57 11.62
CA PHE A 272 -5.51 -4.74 11.50
C PHE A 272 -5.78 -5.75 12.62
N MET A 273 -6.01 -7.01 12.24
CA MET A 273 -6.07 -8.15 13.17
C MET A 273 -5.00 -9.18 12.81
N GLY A 274 -4.14 -9.47 13.78
CA GLY A 274 -3.06 -10.43 13.64
C GLY A 274 -1.86 -10.12 14.54
N VAL A 275 -0.76 -10.82 14.30
CA VAL A 275 0.47 -10.72 15.11
C VAL A 275 1.66 -10.42 14.21
N THR A 276 2.54 -9.53 14.64
CA THR A 276 3.73 -9.13 13.88
C THR A 276 5.00 -9.43 14.65
N ALA A 277 5.74 -10.44 14.19
CA ALA A 277 7.00 -10.84 14.81
C ALA A 277 8.15 -9.86 14.48
N SER A 278 8.06 -9.18 13.33
CA SER A 278 9.06 -8.19 12.89
C SER A 278 8.44 -7.22 11.90
N ARG A 279 8.88 -5.96 11.92
CA ARG A 279 8.53 -4.93 10.93
C ARG A 279 9.05 -5.19 9.50
N THR A 280 9.61 -6.37 9.26
CA THR A 280 10.00 -6.80 7.92
C THR A 280 8.77 -7.28 7.16
N ILE A 281 8.67 -6.90 5.89
CA ILE A 281 7.63 -7.37 4.99
C ILE A 281 7.54 -8.91 5.03
N SER A 282 6.31 -9.43 5.11
CA SER A 282 5.96 -10.86 5.25
C SER A 282 6.23 -11.51 6.61
N LYS A 283 6.51 -10.73 7.66
CA LYS A 283 6.69 -11.24 9.04
C LYS A 283 5.52 -10.90 9.98
N SER A 284 4.36 -10.62 9.38
CA SER A 284 3.09 -10.45 10.07
C SER A 284 2.17 -11.58 9.67
N ASP A 285 1.57 -12.23 10.65
CA ASP A 285 0.45 -13.13 10.48
C ASP A 285 -0.80 -12.25 10.37
N VAL A 286 -1.49 -12.31 9.23
CA VAL A 286 -2.59 -11.40 8.89
C VAL A 286 -3.90 -12.19 8.82
N GLU A 287 -4.79 -11.94 9.77
CA GLU A 287 -6.16 -12.46 9.75
C GLU A 287 -7.07 -11.48 9.03
N VAL A 288 -6.96 -10.19 9.35
CA VAL A 288 -7.64 -9.08 8.66
C VAL A 288 -6.61 -8.00 8.35
N SER A 289 -6.55 -7.59 7.08
CA SER A 289 -5.67 -6.51 6.64
C SER A 289 -6.31 -5.15 6.91
N GLY A 290 -5.54 -4.21 7.45
CA GLY A 290 -6.10 -2.93 7.90
C GLY A 290 -5.07 -1.93 8.38
N LEU A 291 -5.56 -0.79 8.86
CA LEU A 291 -4.75 0.20 9.54
C LEU A 291 -4.43 -0.26 10.96
N ARG A 292 -3.24 0.11 11.43
CA ARG A 292 -2.79 -0.14 12.81
C ARG A 292 -2.89 1.12 13.65
N GLN A 293 -3.15 0.92 14.93
CA GLN A 293 -3.04 1.94 15.94
C GLN A 293 -1.59 2.01 16.45
N ILE A 294 -1.19 3.14 17.02
CA ILE A 294 0.17 3.34 17.54
C ILE A 294 0.10 3.94 18.94
N ASN A 295 0.84 3.36 19.88
CA ASN A 295 0.92 3.89 21.24
C ASN A 295 1.98 4.99 21.37
N GLU A 296 2.03 5.64 22.52
CA GLU A 296 2.99 6.71 22.80
C GLU A 296 4.46 6.28 22.74
N ASP A 297 4.74 4.99 22.91
CA ASP A 297 6.09 4.40 22.81
C ASP A 297 6.47 4.08 21.35
N GLY A 298 5.58 4.32 20.39
CA GLY A 298 5.83 4.07 18.96
C GLY A 298 5.69 2.60 18.55
N ILE A 299 5.00 1.80 19.36
CA ILE A 299 4.67 0.39 19.10
C ILE A 299 3.31 0.35 18.41
N PHE A 300 3.21 -0.43 17.33
CA PHE A 300 1.98 -0.59 16.57
C PHE A 300 1.12 -1.74 17.11
N SER A 301 -0.19 -1.66 16.92
CA SER A 301 -1.10 -2.75 17.25
C SER A 301 -0.70 -4.04 16.51
N GLY A 302 -0.71 -5.15 17.25
CA GLY A 302 -0.23 -6.46 16.76
C GLY A 302 1.26 -6.71 16.93
N GLU A 303 2.07 -5.74 17.38
CA GLU A 303 3.46 -5.98 17.80
C GLU A 303 3.55 -6.46 19.25
N PRO A 304 4.55 -7.28 19.60
CA PRO A 304 4.87 -7.60 20.99
C PRO A 304 5.11 -6.31 21.81
N GLY A 305 4.44 -6.20 22.97
CA GLY A 305 4.54 -5.04 23.86
C GLY A 305 3.61 -3.89 23.51
N PHE A 306 2.69 -4.05 22.55
CA PHE A 306 1.60 -3.08 22.37
C PHE A 306 0.65 -3.14 23.57
N GLU A 307 0.65 -2.07 24.37
CA GLU A 307 -0.20 -1.92 25.55
C GLU A 307 -1.06 -0.65 25.42
N THR A 308 -2.31 -0.74 25.85
CA THR A 308 -3.26 0.38 25.92
C THR A 308 -3.46 0.89 27.35
N ALA A 309 -3.29 0.01 28.35
CA ALA A 309 -3.47 0.36 29.75
C ALA A 309 -2.40 1.38 30.21
N GLY A 310 -2.84 2.54 30.70
CA GLY A 310 -1.95 3.60 31.17
C GLY A 310 -1.14 4.29 30.06
N LYS A 311 -1.40 3.96 28.79
CA LYS A 311 -0.70 4.48 27.62
C LYS A 311 -1.68 5.24 26.73
N LYS A 312 -1.21 6.32 26.11
CA LYS A 312 -2.01 6.99 25.07
C LYS A 312 -1.83 6.27 23.75
N VAL A 313 -2.96 6.02 23.08
CA VAL A 313 -3.01 5.41 21.77
C VAL A 313 -3.50 6.44 20.77
N ALA A 314 -2.89 6.46 19.59
CA ALA A 314 -3.33 7.24 18.46
C ALA A 314 -3.89 6.34 17.37
N SER A 315 -5.05 6.72 16.84
CA SER A 315 -5.53 6.23 15.55
C SER A 315 -4.81 6.98 14.43
N ARG A 316 -4.25 6.23 13.48
CA ARG A 316 -3.44 6.79 12.40
C ARG A 316 -4.12 6.62 11.04
N ALA A 317 -4.71 7.70 10.56
CA ALA A 317 -5.13 7.85 9.17
C ALA A 317 -3.94 8.13 8.26
N ILE A 318 -4.12 7.85 6.98
CA ILE A 318 -3.14 8.11 5.93
C ILE A 318 -3.76 8.94 4.80
N ILE A 319 -3.03 9.94 4.35
CA ILE A 319 -3.35 10.72 3.15
C ILE A 319 -2.36 10.33 2.06
N LEU A 320 -2.90 9.91 0.93
CA LEU A 320 -2.15 9.40 -0.20
C LEU A 320 -2.37 10.25 -1.44
N GLY A 321 -1.26 10.65 -2.05
CA GLY A 321 -1.19 11.23 -3.38
C GLY A 321 -0.78 10.21 -4.44
N ALA A 322 -0.63 10.68 -5.67
CA ALA A 322 -0.06 9.92 -6.76
C ALA A 322 1.39 9.52 -6.45
N GLY A 323 1.77 8.28 -6.76
CA GLY A 323 3.09 7.72 -6.53
C GLY A 323 3.48 7.61 -5.05
N ALA A 324 2.52 7.53 -4.12
CA ALA A 324 2.78 7.44 -2.69
C ALA A 324 3.55 6.17 -2.31
N LEU A 325 3.18 5.04 -2.93
CA LEU A 325 3.75 3.73 -2.67
C LEU A 325 4.34 3.16 -3.96
N GLN A 326 5.37 2.33 -3.80
CA GLN A 326 5.95 1.54 -4.87
C GLN A 326 5.77 0.07 -4.58
N SER A 327 5.47 -0.70 -5.62
CA SER A 327 5.51 -2.16 -5.57
C SER A 327 6.26 -2.69 -6.79
N ALA A 328 7.15 -3.64 -6.58
CA ALA A 328 7.93 -4.23 -7.65
C ALA A 328 7.82 -5.75 -7.65
N PHE A 329 7.60 -6.31 -8.83
CA PHE A 329 7.66 -7.74 -9.09
C PHE A 329 8.85 -8.05 -10.00
N GLY A 330 9.78 -8.86 -9.50
CA GLY A 330 10.95 -9.29 -10.27
C GLY A 330 10.70 -10.54 -11.11
N ARG A 331 9.82 -11.44 -10.66
CA ARG A 331 9.46 -12.66 -11.40
C ARG A 331 8.00 -13.00 -11.16
N GLN A 332 7.43 -13.72 -12.13
CA GLN A 332 6.12 -14.31 -11.97
C GLN A 332 6.11 -15.26 -10.75
N PRO A 333 5.05 -15.22 -9.93
CA PRO A 333 4.82 -16.18 -8.84
C PRO A 333 4.93 -17.62 -9.33
N ASP A 334 5.62 -18.48 -8.56
CA ASP A 334 5.78 -19.89 -8.89
C ASP A 334 5.07 -20.77 -7.84
N TYR A 335 4.46 -21.86 -8.31
CA TYR A 335 3.92 -22.89 -7.44
C TYR A 335 4.95 -23.99 -7.25
N LYS A 336 5.14 -24.38 -5.99
CA LYS A 336 5.94 -25.55 -5.60
C LYS A 336 5.02 -26.59 -5.00
N PHE A 337 5.24 -27.82 -5.41
CA PHE A 337 4.63 -29.01 -4.86
C PHE A 337 5.75 -29.92 -4.39
N GLN A 338 5.58 -30.52 -3.22
CA GLN A 338 6.47 -31.55 -2.69
C GLN A 338 5.61 -32.68 -2.13
N SER A 339 5.75 -33.89 -2.68
CA SER A 339 5.26 -35.11 -2.06
C SER A 339 6.17 -35.47 -0.87
N SER A 340 5.59 -36.10 0.14
CA SER A 340 6.33 -36.58 1.30
C SER A 340 7.35 -37.65 0.92
N ASP A 341 8.46 -37.69 1.66
CA ASP A 341 9.52 -38.68 1.49
C ASP A 341 9.06 -40.09 1.95
N ASP A 342 7.90 -40.20 2.61
CA ASP A 342 7.29 -41.44 3.09
C ASP A 342 6.19 -41.91 2.11
N TYR A 343 6.63 -42.43 0.96
CA TYR A 343 5.75 -43.00 -0.09
C TYR A 343 4.64 -42.06 -0.62
N GLU A 344 4.85 -40.74 -0.58
CA GLU A 344 3.91 -39.73 -1.09
C GLU A 344 2.55 -39.71 -0.37
N ILE A 345 2.46 -40.25 0.85
CA ILE A 345 1.21 -40.35 1.63
C ILE A 345 0.64 -38.95 1.94
N THR A 346 1.52 -37.99 2.26
CA THR A 346 1.14 -36.58 2.42
C THR A 346 1.77 -35.71 1.35
N SER A 347 1.18 -34.52 1.12
CA SER A 347 1.73 -33.55 0.18
C SER A 347 1.69 -32.12 0.71
N GLY A 348 2.68 -31.33 0.30
CA GLY A 348 2.77 -29.90 0.62
C GLY A 348 2.62 -29.03 -0.63
N SER A 349 1.88 -27.93 -0.47
CA SER A 349 1.71 -26.87 -1.48
C SER A 349 2.45 -25.62 -1.03
N ALA A 350 3.22 -24.96 -1.89
CA ALA A 350 3.86 -23.69 -1.54
C ALA A 350 3.85 -22.66 -2.66
N ILE A 351 3.70 -21.40 -2.28
CA ILE A 351 3.84 -20.24 -3.17
C ILE A 351 5.22 -19.61 -2.99
N GLU A 352 5.85 -19.27 -4.10
CA GLU A 352 7.12 -18.56 -4.13
C GLU A 352 6.98 -17.24 -4.92
N LEU A 353 7.35 -16.14 -4.27
CA LEU A 353 7.14 -14.79 -4.75
C LEU A 353 8.45 -14.00 -4.77
N TRP A 354 8.62 -13.16 -5.80
CA TRP A 354 9.71 -12.19 -5.91
C TRP A 354 9.13 -10.79 -5.96
N THR A 355 8.77 -10.27 -4.79
CA THR A 355 8.10 -8.98 -4.66
C THR A 355 8.65 -8.19 -3.50
N ASN A 356 8.46 -6.88 -3.56
CA ASN A 356 8.66 -5.98 -2.44
C ASN A 356 7.76 -4.74 -2.61
N CYS A 357 7.49 -4.03 -1.53
CA CYS A 357 6.87 -2.70 -1.55
C CYS A 357 7.57 -1.75 -0.58
N GLN A 358 7.47 -0.45 -0.84
CA GLN A 358 8.01 0.59 0.03
C GLN A 358 7.27 1.91 -0.16
N ALA A 359 7.42 2.83 0.79
CA ALA A 359 7.03 4.22 0.61
C ALA A 359 7.97 4.89 -0.40
N THR A 360 7.44 5.71 -1.31
CA THR A 360 8.27 6.43 -2.28
C THR A 360 9.08 7.51 -1.58
N VAL A 361 10.41 7.39 -1.60
CA VAL A 361 11.33 8.43 -1.10
C VAL A 361 12.23 8.87 -2.25
N LEU A 362 11.97 10.05 -2.78
CA LEU A 362 12.69 10.53 -3.95
C LEU A 362 14.11 10.98 -3.57
N LYS A 363 15.09 10.54 -4.37
CA LYS A 363 16.45 11.05 -4.37
C LYS A 363 16.64 11.97 -5.56
N ALA A 364 17.24 13.14 -5.35
CA ALA A 364 17.61 14.04 -6.43
C ALA A 364 18.85 13.51 -7.16
N GLU A 365 18.76 13.31 -8.47
CA GLU A 365 19.90 12.85 -9.29
C GLU A 365 20.75 14.04 -9.75
N ASN A 366 20.10 15.14 -10.16
CA ASN A 366 20.76 16.25 -10.84
C ASN A 366 20.65 17.59 -10.09
N GLY A 367 19.74 17.71 -9.11
CA GLY A 367 19.56 18.94 -8.33
C GLY A 367 18.22 19.02 -7.59
N GLU A 368 18.17 19.83 -6.53
CA GLU A 368 16.97 20.03 -5.70
C GLU A 368 16.24 21.35 -6.00
N TYR A 369 15.01 21.51 -5.49
CA TYR A 369 14.34 22.81 -5.45
C TYR A 369 14.69 23.57 -4.18
N ASN A 370 14.79 24.90 -4.29
CA ASN A 370 15.17 25.77 -3.17
C ASN A 370 14.12 25.78 -2.05
N GLU A 371 12.83 25.89 -2.40
CA GLU A 371 11.74 26.02 -1.42
C GLU A 371 10.74 24.86 -1.41
N ALA A 372 10.54 24.22 -2.56
CA ALA A 372 9.57 23.16 -2.77
C ALA A 372 10.31 21.83 -2.78
N LYS A 373 10.90 21.46 -1.64
CA LYS A 373 11.72 20.24 -1.55
C LYS A 373 10.84 19.01 -1.78
N VAL A 374 11.36 18.11 -2.60
CA VAL A 374 10.72 16.85 -2.99
C VAL A 374 11.57 15.65 -2.57
N SER A 375 12.90 15.82 -2.53
CA SER A 375 13.86 14.79 -2.18
C SER A 375 14.03 14.60 -0.68
N GLY A 376 14.37 13.38 -0.27
CA GLY A 376 14.66 13.03 1.13
C GLY A 376 13.42 12.92 2.03
N PHE A 377 12.22 13.02 1.46
CA PHE A 377 10.95 12.85 2.17
C PHE A 377 10.04 11.87 1.44
N GLN A 378 9.05 11.33 2.15
CA GLN A 378 8.04 10.47 1.55
C GLN A 378 7.15 11.28 0.60
N TYR A 379 7.19 10.95 -0.68
CA TYR A 379 6.68 11.78 -1.78
C TYR A 379 5.16 11.99 -1.77
N GLY A 380 4.41 10.94 -1.44
CA GLY A 380 2.95 10.93 -1.56
C GLY A 380 2.21 10.64 -0.26
N ILE A 381 2.89 10.62 0.89
CA ILE A 381 2.31 10.17 2.18
C ILE A 381 2.35 11.30 3.20
N VAL A 382 1.24 11.47 3.92
CA VAL A 382 1.13 12.23 5.18
C VAL A 382 0.25 11.43 6.12
N ALA A 383 0.69 11.20 7.37
CA ALA A 383 -0.17 10.59 8.39
C ALA A 383 -0.93 11.63 9.20
N VAL A 384 -2.06 11.19 9.74
CA VAL A 384 -2.91 11.98 10.62
C VAL A 384 -3.19 11.17 11.88
N ASP A 385 -2.62 11.62 12.99
CA ASP A 385 -2.80 10.96 14.30
C ASP A 385 -3.85 11.74 15.11
N THR A 386 -4.89 11.04 15.57
CA THR A 386 -5.87 11.56 16.54
C THR A 386 -5.92 10.68 17.76
N TYR A 387 -6.41 11.21 18.88
CA TYR A 387 -6.55 10.45 20.11
C TYR A 387 -7.49 9.27 19.91
N ASN A 388 -7.07 8.09 20.37
CA ASN A 388 -7.92 6.93 20.47
C ASN A 388 -8.09 6.57 21.96
N SER A 389 -9.35 6.51 22.38
CA SER A 389 -9.73 6.28 23.77
C SER A 389 -9.78 4.82 24.17
N THR A 390 -9.18 3.89 23.41
CA THR A 390 -9.23 2.43 23.64
C THR A 390 -8.51 1.99 24.93
N ASN A 391 -8.94 2.50 26.08
CA ASN A 391 -9.24 1.65 27.22
C ASN A 391 -10.71 1.23 27.07
N PRO A 392 -11.03 -0.08 27.00
CA PRO A 392 -12.38 -0.53 27.28
C PRO A 392 -12.84 -0.07 28.68
#